data_AF-P0CQ00-F1
#
_entry.id   AF-P0CQ00-F1
#
_cell.length_a   1.000
_cell.length_b   1.000
_cell.length_c   1.000
_cell.angle_alpha   90.00
_cell.angle_beta   90.00
_cell.angle_gamma   90.00
#
_symmetry.space_group_name_H-M   'P 1'
#
loop_
_entity.id
_entity.type
_entity.pdbx_description
1 polymer ?
#
loop_
_entity_poly.entity_id
_entity_poly.type
_entity_poly.pdbx_seq_one_letter_code
_entity_poly.pdbx_strand_id
1 'polypeptide(L)'
;MQPHTQPPQPEASSSRAVHIPSDPAPPRPCLTNDAIVSRWQSSPGFQYFWAWIKRRCDRLKGKEIIRGPFDHSAHGIRSLMNMLDQMTSWVEDATPQPQSNQRFGNLAFRTYNKLLQERLPPLIDSWDIPSNLRSQLLPLFINSHAFGHPTRLDYGTGHELAFVLGLWCCVVPGWVGGDNGTEEEEDELILRVFTRYLELTTFLQKTYNLEPAGSHGVWGLDDYCFLPYLFGSAQLLGSNLTPSASLSLALSHHPSATSPPSAPITDLYTLSLHHLTLFKFGASFSEHSPLLYSLSQMPNWVKPHGGLKKMFLGEVVGKRVVVQGIWVGGWCWGEDVPNVEERGDKNEGKGTDAGTKAPWAR
;
A
#
# COMPACT_ATOMS: atom_id res chain seq x y z
N MET A 1 52.91 -43.71 -0.39
CA MET A 1 51.54 -43.75 -0.96
C MET A 1 50.57 -44.06 0.17
N GLN A 2 49.98 -43.02 0.78
CA GLN A 2 48.91 -43.17 1.78
C GLN A 2 47.57 -42.85 1.10
N PRO A 3 46.48 -43.58 1.39
CA PRO A 3 45.19 -43.31 0.79
C PRO A 3 44.54 -42.12 1.48
N HIS A 4 44.21 -41.09 0.70
CA HIS A 4 43.41 -39.96 1.14
C HIS A 4 41.96 -40.40 1.41
N THR A 5 41.55 -40.31 2.67
CA THR A 5 40.15 -40.36 3.10
C THR A 5 39.44 -39.07 2.68
N GLN A 6 38.36 -39.22 1.91
CA GLN A 6 37.48 -38.12 1.49
C GLN A 6 36.57 -37.72 2.67
N PRO A 7 36.36 -36.42 2.95
CA PRO A 7 35.45 -35.97 4.00
C PRO A 7 33.99 -36.12 3.55
N PRO A 8 33.03 -36.22 4.48
CA PRO A 8 31.63 -36.46 4.16
C PRO A 8 31.03 -35.24 3.43
N GLN A 9 30.24 -35.49 2.38
CA GLN A 9 29.47 -34.46 1.70
C GLN A 9 28.36 -33.92 2.61
N PRO A 10 28.05 -32.61 2.56
CA PRO A 10 27.02 -32.02 3.39
C PRO A 10 25.64 -32.51 2.91
N GLU A 11 24.82 -32.96 3.86
CA GLU A 11 23.43 -33.35 3.64
C GLU A 11 22.68 -32.21 2.93
N ALA A 12 22.07 -32.54 1.79
CA ALA A 12 21.22 -31.63 1.05
C ALA A 12 20.04 -31.21 1.95
N SER A 13 20.01 -29.93 2.34
CA SER A 13 18.91 -29.34 3.09
C SER A 13 17.62 -29.50 2.29
N SER A 14 16.64 -30.22 2.85
CA SER A 14 15.34 -30.39 2.22
C SER A 14 14.71 -29.02 1.97
N SER A 15 14.53 -28.67 0.69
CA SER A 15 13.68 -27.55 0.30
C SER A 15 12.24 -27.99 0.59
N ARG A 16 11.75 -27.74 1.81
CA ARG A 16 10.31 -27.84 2.11
C ARG A 16 9.61 -26.95 1.09
N ALA A 17 8.88 -27.56 0.15
CA ALA A 17 7.97 -26.85 -0.72
C ALA A 17 7.03 -26.06 0.19
N VAL A 18 7.25 -24.76 0.25
CA VAL A 18 6.57 -23.88 1.17
C VAL A 18 5.14 -23.74 0.67
N HIS A 19 4.17 -24.32 1.38
CA HIS A 19 2.77 -24.32 0.98
C HIS A 19 2.03 -23.13 1.61
N ILE A 20 1.19 -22.45 0.83
CA ILE A 20 0.24 -21.48 1.37
C ILE A 20 -0.96 -22.28 1.92
N PRO A 21 -1.41 -22.08 3.17
CA PRO A 21 -2.47 -22.90 3.74
C PRO A 21 -3.78 -22.77 2.97
N SER A 22 -4.44 -23.90 2.69
CA SER A 22 -5.79 -23.92 2.10
C SER A 22 -6.85 -23.38 3.06
N ASP A 23 -6.64 -23.58 4.37
CA ASP A 23 -7.48 -23.05 5.44
C ASP A 23 -6.67 -22.10 6.36
N PRO A 24 -6.49 -20.83 5.94
CA PRO A 24 -5.65 -19.88 6.66
C PRO A 24 -6.32 -19.35 7.93
N ALA A 25 -5.54 -19.23 9.01
CA ALA A 25 -5.96 -18.43 10.16
C ALA A 25 -6.19 -16.96 9.75
N PRO A 26 -7.19 -16.24 10.31
CA PRO A 26 -7.39 -14.82 10.03
C PRO A 26 -6.13 -13.99 10.35
N PRO A 27 -5.85 -12.92 9.58
CA PRO A 27 -4.81 -11.96 9.94
C PRO A 27 -5.06 -11.38 11.33
N ARG A 28 -3.98 -11.15 12.09
CA ARG A 28 -4.04 -10.65 13.47
C ARG A 28 -2.82 -9.77 13.79
N PRO A 29 -2.82 -8.97 14.87
CA PRO A 29 -1.63 -8.26 15.29
C PRO A 29 -0.50 -9.25 15.61
N CYS A 30 0.60 -9.20 14.87
CA CYS A 30 1.78 -10.03 15.16
C CYS A 30 3.12 -9.30 14.98
N LEU A 31 3.18 -8.23 14.19
CA LEU A 31 4.40 -7.46 13.89
C LEU A 31 4.80 -6.50 15.03
N THR A 32 4.90 -7.00 16.26
CA THR A 32 4.99 -6.16 17.47
C THR A 32 6.41 -5.77 17.89
N ASN A 33 7.43 -6.45 17.37
CA ASN A 33 8.83 -6.15 17.63
C ASN A 33 9.70 -6.37 16.37
N ASP A 34 10.89 -5.80 16.36
CA ASP A 34 11.77 -5.78 15.18
C ASP A 34 12.23 -7.19 14.77
N ALA A 35 12.31 -8.14 15.71
CA ALA A 35 12.64 -9.53 15.42
C ALA A 35 11.53 -10.23 14.64
N ILE A 36 10.26 -10.03 15.00
CA ILE A 36 9.12 -10.57 14.26
C ILE A 36 9.01 -9.89 12.87
N VAL A 37 9.20 -8.57 12.79
CA VAL A 37 9.21 -7.84 11.50
C VAL A 37 10.30 -8.39 10.57
N SER A 38 11.50 -8.64 11.09
CA SER A 38 12.58 -9.26 10.32
C SER A 38 12.23 -10.68 9.86
N ARG A 39 11.59 -11.48 10.74
CA ARG A 39 11.12 -12.83 10.40
C ARG A 39 10.01 -12.83 9.35
N TRP A 40 9.12 -11.83 9.34
CA TRP A 40 8.01 -11.77 8.39
C TRP A 40 8.49 -11.80 6.94
N GLN A 41 9.58 -11.10 6.62
CA GLN A 41 10.15 -11.12 5.27
C GLN A 41 10.60 -12.52 4.84
N SER A 42 11.03 -13.37 5.77
CA SER A 42 11.39 -14.77 5.48
C SER A 42 10.20 -15.73 5.49
N SER A 43 9.01 -15.24 5.83
CA SER A 43 7.82 -16.08 5.92
C SER A 43 7.34 -16.53 4.52
N PRO A 44 6.79 -17.75 4.41
CA PRO A 44 6.13 -18.24 3.20
C PRO A 44 5.25 -17.23 2.48
N GLY A 45 4.27 -16.68 3.19
CA GLY A 45 3.25 -15.80 2.63
C GLY A 45 3.85 -14.51 2.09
N PHE A 46 4.81 -13.92 2.81
CA PHE A 46 5.51 -12.74 2.32
C PHE A 46 6.37 -13.05 1.08
N GLN A 47 7.05 -14.19 1.04
CA GLN A 47 7.88 -14.56 -0.12
C GLN A 47 7.02 -14.73 -1.38
N TYR A 48 5.84 -15.35 -1.28
CA TYR A 48 4.90 -15.43 -2.40
C TYR A 48 4.30 -14.08 -2.77
N PHE A 49 3.89 -13.28 -1.79
CA PHE A 49 3.45 -11.90 -2.02
C PHE A 49 4.52 -11.09 -2.77
N TRP A 50 5.77 -11.15 -2.33
CA TRP A 50 6.86 -10.44 -2.99
C TRP A 50 7.19 -11.00 -4.38
N ALA A 51 7.05 -12.30 -4.59
CA ALA A 51 7.11 -12.90 -5.92
C ALA A 51 6.02 -12.36 -6.83
N TRP A 52 4.79 -12.24 -6.33
CA TRP A 52 3.67 -11.64 -7.04
C TRP A 52 3.92 -10.16 -7.39
N ILE A 53 4.40 -9.34 -6.45
CA ILE A 53 4.76 -7.93 -6.72
C ILE A 53 5.81 -7.82 -7.83
N LYS A 54 6.87 -8.64 -7.78
CA LYS A 54 7.89 -8.68 -8.84
C LYS A 54 7.30 -9.09 -10.18
N ARG A 55 6.42 -10.10 -10.19
CA ARG A 55 5.73 -10.57 -11.40
C ARG A 55 4.86 -9.48 -12.01
N ARG A 56 4.08 -8.75 -11.19
CA ARG A 56 3.32 -7.58 -11.64
C ARG A 56 4.26 -6.52 -12.23
N CYS A 57 5.32 -6.12 -11.52
CA CYS A 57 6.29 -5.15 -12.06
C CYS A 57 6.84 -5.55 -13.44
N ASP A 58 7.15 -6.84 -13.66
CA ASP A 58 7.64 -7.30 -14.95
C ASP A 58 6.58 -7.24 -16.06
N ARG A 59 5.32 -7.55 -15.74
CA ARG A 59 4.20 -7.53 -16.69
C ARG A 59 3.67 -6.15 -17.01
N LEU A 60 3.78 -5.22 -16.08
CA LEU A 60 3.29 -3.84 -16.24
C LEU A 60 4.18 -2.99 -17.16
N LYS A 61 5.38 -3.46 -17.56
CA LYS A 61 6.28 -2.75 -18.48
C LYS A 61 5.54 -2.35 -19.77
N GLY A 62 5.52 -1.05 -20.06
CA GLY A 62 4.85 -0.49 -21.23
C GLY A 62 3.32 -0.50 -21.19
N LYS A 63 2.69 -0.96 -20.10
CA LYS A 63 1.23 -0.90 -19.92
C LYS A 63 0.84 0.40 -19.24
N GLU A 64 -0.28 0.98 -19.67
CA GLU A 64 -0.84 2.20 -19.09
C GLU A 64 -1.91 1.89 -18.03
N ILE A 65 -2.20 2.87 -17.19
CA ILE A 65 -3.37 2.87 -16.30
C ILE A 65 -4.64 2.59 -17.13
N ILE A 66 -5.47 1.68 -16.64
CA ILE A 66 -6.72 1.33 -17.31
C ILE A 66 -7.82 2.27 -16.80
N ARG A 67 -8.30 3.14 -17.68
CA ARG A 67 -9.37 4.13 -17.40
C ARG A 67 -10.68 3.72 -18.08
N GLY A 68 -11.79 4.31 -17.62
CA GLY A 68 -13.11 4.14 -18.23
C GLY A 68 -13.95 3.02 -17.58
N PRO A 69 -15.03 2.59 -18.24
CA PRO A 69 -15.95 1.59 -17.72
C PRO A 69 -15.27 0.25 -17.40
N PHE A 70 -15.86 -0.52 -16.49
CA PHE A 70 -15.37 -1.83 -16.04
C PHE A 70 -16.44 -2.92 -16.14
N ASP A 71 -17.51 -2.69 -16.91
CA ASP A 71 -18.61 -3.65 -17.10
C ASP A 71 -18.13 -5.00 -17.68
N HIS A 72 -17.04 -4.96 -18.45
CA HIS A 72 -16.44 -6.13 -19.10
C HIS A 72 -15.27 -6.75 -18.32
N SER A 73 -14.84 -6.14 -17.21
CA SER A 73 -13.78 -6.69 -16.35
C SER A 73 -14.28 -7.94 -15.61
N ALA A 74 -13.39 -8.78 -15.09
CA ALA A 74 -13.77 -9.98 -14.34
C ALA A 74 -14.58 -9.66 -13.06
N HIS A 75 -15.34 -10.63 -12.53
CA HIS A 75 -16.26 -10.40 -11.39
C HIS A 75 -15.55 -9.77 -10.19
N GLY A 76 -14.39 -10.30 -9.77
CA GLY A 76 -13.64 -9.76 -8.63
C GLY A 76 -13.16 -8.33 -8.85
N ILE A 77 -12.75 -7.97 -10.08
CA ILE A 77 -12.39 -6.60 -10.44
C ILE A 77 -13.61 -5.67 -10.30
N ARG A 78 -14.76 -6.06 -10.85
CA ARG A 78 -15.99 -5.25 -10.75
C ARG A 78 -16.43 -5.05 -9.30
N SER A 79 -16.34 -6.09 -8.47
CA SER A 79 -16.68 -6.03 -7.04
C SER A 79 -15.78 -5.04 -6.28
N LEU A 80 -14.46 -5.08 -6.52
CA LEU A 80 -13.50 -4.15 -5.92
C LEU A 80 -13.67 -2.71 -6.42
N MET A 81 -13.95 -2.52 -7.71
CA MET A 81 -14.24 -1.19 -8.27
C MET A 81 -15.51 -0.59 -7.68
N ASN A 82 -16.61 -1.36 -7.63
CA ASN A 82 -17.87 -0.95 -7.01
C ASN A 82 -17.70 -0.62 -5.53
N MET A 83 -16.83 -1.33 -4.82
CA MET A 83 -16.47 -1.01 -3.44
C MET A 83 -15.83 0.36 -3.33
N LEU A 84 -14.80 0.64 -4.12
CA LEU A 84 -14.09 1.91 -4.08
C LEU A 84 -14.99 3.09 -4.50
N ASP A 85 -15.91 2.88 -5.45
CA ASP A 85 -16.88 3.88 -5.89
C ASP A 85 -17.88 4.22 -4.79
N GLN A 86 -18.43 3.20 -4.11
CA GLN A 86 -19.28 3.41 -2.94
C GLN A 86 -18.52 4.09 -1.80
N MET A 87 -17.29 3.68 -1.52
CA MET A 87 -16.46 4.31 -0.49
C MET A 87 -16.21 5.79 -0.81
N THR A 88 -16.00 6.13 -2.08
CA THR A 88 -15.90 7.52 -2.52
C THR A 88 -17.19 8.29 -2.24
N SER A 89 -18.37 7.69 -2.51
CA SER A 89 -19.65 8.35 -2.25
C SER A 89 -19.97 8.51 -0.75
N TRP A 90 -19.46 7.62 0.12
CA TRP A 90 -19.66 7.73 1.57
C TRP A 90 -19.01 8.97 2.19
N VAL A 91 -18.11 9.65 1.48
CA VAL A 91 -17.55 10.93 1.92
C VAL A 91 -18.63 12.00 2.07
N GLU A 92 -19.69 11.96 1.25
CA GLU A 92 -20.82 12.89 1.34
C GLU A 92 -21.55 12.77 2.70
N ASP A 93 -21.70 11.54 3.21
CA ASP A 93 -22.32 11.25 4.51
C ASP A 93 -21.44 11.61 5.71
N ALA A 94 -20.17 11.92 5.49
CA ALA A 94 -19.19 12.28 6.51
C ALA A 94 -18.59 13.67 6.23
N THR A 95 -19.45 14.64 5.93
CA THR A 95 -19.04 16.02 5.60
C THR A 95 -18.04 16.60 6.63
N PRO A 96 -16.92 17.22 6.20
CA PRO A 96 -15.93 17.83 7.08
C PRO A 96 -16.54 18.76 8.14
N GLN A 97 -16.14 18.56 9.38
CA GLN A 97 -16.56 19.42 10.50
C GLN A 97 -15.76 20.72 10.51
N PRO A 98 -16.32 21.85 11.01
CA PRO A 98 -15.56 23.07 11.22
C PRO A 98 -14.34 22.84 12.13
N GLN A 99 -13.14 23.17 11.63
CA GLN A 99 -11.89 23.00 12.38
C GLN A 99 -11.45 24.33 13.03
N SER A 100 -12.08 24.71 14.14
CA SER A 100 -11.65 25.94 14.86
C SER A 100 -10.40 25.72 15.72
N ASN A 101 -10.20 24.51 16.24
CA ASN A 101 -9.18 24.22 17.27
C ASN A 101 -8.10 23.21 16.84
N GLN A 102 -8.23 22.59 15.66
CA GLN A 102 -7.30 21.57 15.16
C GLN A 102 -6.75 21.98 13.80
N ARG A 103 -5.42 22.07 13.68
CA ARG A 103 -4.75 22.45 12.42
C ARG A 103 -4.72 21.32 11.39
N PHE A 104 -4.70 20.08 11.87
CA PHE A 104 -4.62 18.85 11.06
C PHE A 104 -5.65 17.85 11.55
N GLY A 105 -6.03 16.91 10.68
CA GLY A 105 -6.99 15.86 10.99
C GLY A 105 -8.40 16.40 11.26
N ASN A 106 -9.29 16.27 10.29
CA ASN A 106 -10.70 16.58 10.47
C ASN A 106 -11.39 15.42 11.18
N LEU A 107 -12.06 15.69 12.30
CA LEU A 107 -12.75 14.67 13.09
C LEU A 107 -13.86 13.95 12.33
N ALA A 108 -14.39 14.52 11.25
CA ALA A 108 -15.33 13.83 10.36
C ALA A 108 -14.76 12.54 9.76
N PHE A 109 -13.44 12.39 9.69
CA PHE A 109 -12.82 11.13 9.27
C PHE A 109 -13.17 9.95 10.20
N ARG A 110 -13.42 10.21 11.50
CA ARG A 110 -13.93 9.18 12.42
C ARG A 110 -15.32 8.72 12.04
N THR A 111 -16.18 9.65 11.61
CA THR A 111 -17.51 9.34 11.08
C THR A 111 -17.39 8.51 9.81
N TYR A 112 -16.55 8.93 8.86
CA TYR A 112 -16.28 8.17 7.62
C TYR A 112 -15.80 6.74 7.93
N ASN A 113 -14.85 6.58 8.86
CA ASN A 113 -14.33 5.26 9.22
C ASN A 113 -15.39 4.39 9.93
N LYS A 114 -16.29 4.99 10.72
CA LYS A 114 -17.44 4.27 11.29
C LYS A 114 -18.37 3.76 10.19
N LEU A 115 -18.69 4.60 9.19
CA LEU A 115 -19.48 4.17 8.02
C LEU A 115 -18.79 3.02 7.27
N LEU A 116 -17.46 3.10 7.09
CA LEU A 116 -16.67 2.03 6.49
C LEU A 116 -16.80 0.72 7.29
N GLN A 117 -16.66 0.76 8.61
CA GLN A 117 -16.81 -0.42 9.48
C GLN A 117 -18.21 -1.03 9.43
N GLU A 118 -19.25 -0.21 9.25
CA GLU A 118 -20.64 -0.65 9.18
C GLU A 118 -21.03 -1.19 7.79
N ARG A 119 -20.54 -0.56 6.71
CA ARG A 119 -21.01 -0.81 5.34
C ARG A 119 -20.13 -1.79 4.57
N LEU A 120 -18.84 -1.88 4.89
CA LEU A 120 -17.91 -2.75 4.14
C LEU A 120 -18.17 -4.25 4.38
N PRO A 121 -18.41 -4.75 5.60
CA PRO A 121 -18.71 -6.17 5.80
C PRO A 121 -19.93 -6.69 5.00
N PRO A 122 -21.13 -6.08 5.08
CA PRO A 122 -22.27 -6.57 4.30
C PRO A 122 -22.07 -6.40 2.79
N LEU A 123 -21.26 -5.44 2.35
CA LEU A 123 -20.89 -5.31 0.94
C LEU A 123 -20.04 -6.51 0.48
N ILE A 124 -19.02 -6.90 1.26
CA ILE A 124 -18.21 -8.09 0.95
C ILE A 124 -19.05 -9.38 1.05
N ASP A 125 -20.00 -9.43 1.99
CA ASP A 125 -20.95 -10.56 2.13
C ASP A 125 -21.85 -10.73 0.90
N SER A 126 -22.01 -9.70 0.07
CA SER A 126 -22.77 -9.77 -1.18
C SER A 126 -21.99 -10.32 -2.37
N TRP A 127 -20.67 -10.51 -2.24
CA TRP A 127 -19.83 -11.00 -3.33
C TRP A 127 -19.85 -12.53 -3.41
N ASP A 128 -19.70 -13.06 -4.62
CA ASP A 128 -19.43 -14.48 -4.82
C ASP A 128 -17.92 -14.72 -4.62
N ILE A 129 -17.55 -15.11 -3.40
CA ILE A 129 -16.15 -15.26 -2.97
C ILE A 129 -15.87 -16.65 -2.37
N PRO A 130 -14.63 -17.17 -2.47
CA PRO A 130 -14.22 -18.36 -1.73
C PRO A 130 -14.44 -18.21 -0.23
N SER A 131 -14.82 -19.30 0.45
CA SER A 131 -15.24 -19.31 1.88
C SER A 131 -14.25 -18.62 2.82
N ASN A 132 -12.96 -18.77 2.54
CA ASN A 132 -11.88 -18.27 3.39
C ASN A 132 -11.44 -16.85 3.02
N LEU A 133 -11.83 -16.32 1.85
CA LEU A 133 -11.37 -15.02 1.39
C LEU A 133 -11.86 -13.89 2.31
N ARG A 134 -13.12 -13.95 2.73
CA ARG A 134 -13.72 -12.95 3.61
C ARG A 134 -12.93 -12.73 4.90
N SER A 135 -12.54 -13.83 5.57
CA SER A 135 -11.82 -13.78 6.85
C SER A 135 -10.38 -13.30 6.70
N GLN A 136 -9.83 -13.34 5.49
CA GLN A 136 -8.53 -12.77 5.15
C GLN A 136 -8.62 -11.28 4.76
N LEU A 137 -9.65 -10.89 4.00
CA LEU A 137 -9.80 -9.52 3.49
C LEU A 137 -10.22 -8.51 4.56
N LEU A 138 -11.26 -8.81 5.35
CA LEU A 138 -11.82 -7.83 6.28
C LEU A 138 -10.79 -7.32 7.30
N PRO A 139 -9.94 -8.17 7.91
CA PRO A 139 -8.90 -7.68 8.83
C PRO A 139 -7.85 -6.78 8.15
N LEU A 140 -7.53 -7.01 6.88
CA LEU A 140 -6.62 -6.16 6.12
C LEU A 140 -7.26 -4.81 5.78
N PHE A 141 -8.53 -4.79 5.38
CA PHE A 141 -9.20 -3.54 5.02
C PHE A 141 -9.63 -2.70 6.23
N ILE A 142 -10.21 -3.33 7.26
CA ILE A 142 -10.79 -2.66 8.42
C ILE A 142 -9.77 -2.53 9.55
N ASN A 143 -9.26 -3.65 10.07
CA ASN A 143 -8.46 -3.65 11.30
C ASN A 143 -7.02 -3.13 11.07
N SER A 144 -6.47 -3.33 9.87
CA SER A 144 -5.19 -2.71 9.47
C SER A 144 -5.37 -1.28 8.93
N HIS A 145 -6.61 -0.77 8.94
CA HIS A 145 -6.96 0.58 8.53
C HIS A 145 -6.46 0.93 7.12
N ALA A 146 -6.72 0.09 6.11
CA ALA A 146 -6.19 0.27 4.76
C ALA A 146 -6.52 1.64 4.12
N PHE A 147 -7.47 2.39 4.68
CA PHE A 147 -7.93 3.71 4.21
C PHE A 147 -7.59 4.85 5.18
N GLY A 148 -6.74 4.60 6.19
CA GLY A 148 -6.28 5.58 7.19
C GLY A 148 -6.84 5.32 8.60
N HIS A 149 -6.12 5.78 9.63
CA HIS A 149 -6.41 5.45 11.02
C HIS A 149 -7.37 6.46 11.67
N PRO A 150 -8.54 6.04 12.21
CA PRO A 150 -9.56 6.97 12.70
C PRO A 150 -9.16 7.75 13.96
N THR A 151 -8.37 7.15 14.85
CA THR A 151 -7.93 7.83 16.07
C THR A 151 -6.84 8.86 15.80
N ARG A 152 -5.79 8.46 15.07
CA ARG A 152 -4.62 9.29 14.73
C ARG A 152 -4.87 10.27 13.59
N LEU A 153 -5.94 10.07 12.81
CA LEU A 153 -6.30 10.91 11.65
C LEU A 153 -5.16 10.98 10.62
N ASP A 154 -4.48 9.85 10.41
CA ASP A 154 -3.31 9.74 9.55
C ASP A 154 -3.49 8.67 8.47
N TYR A 155 -2.69 8.79 7.41
CA TYR A 155 -2.56 7.81 6.33
C TYR A 155 -1.09 7.70 5.90
N GLY A 156 -0.64 6.55 5.42
CA GLY A 156 0.75 6.30 5.06
C GLY A 156 0.98 4.92 4.47
N THR A 157 2.25 4.60 4.23
CA THR A 157 2.68 3.41 3.47
C THR A 157 2.28 2.07 4.09
N GLY A 158 2.08 2.01 5.42
CA GLY A 158 1.53 0.82 6.08
C GLY A 158 0.08 0.54 5.72
N HIS A 159 -0.74 1.60 5.56
CA HIS A 159 -2.13 1.49 5.15
C HIS A 159 -2.25 1.11 3.66
N GLU A 160 -1.41 1.71 2.81
CA GLU A 160 -1.23 1.30 1.42
C GLU A 160 -0.88 -0.18 1.30
N LEU A 161 0.12 -0.63 2.07
CA LEU A 161 0.54 -2.03 2.07
C LEU A 161 -0.59 -2.96 2.51
N ALA A 162 -1.39 -2.58 3.52
CA ALA A 162 -2.54 -3.37 3.94
C ALA A 162 -3.56 -3.56 2.82
N PHE A 163 -3.83 -2.52 2.01
CA PHE A 163 -4.71 -2.64 0.85
C PHE A 163 -4.14 -3.61 -0.19
N VAL A 164 -2.85 -3.49 -0.52
CA VAL A 164 -2.21 -4.33 -1.55
C VAL A 164 -2.04 -5.78 -1.08
N LEU A 165 -1.86 -6.03 0.22
CA LEU A 165 -1.97 -7.38 0.80
C LEU A 165 -3.38 -7.94 0.65
N GLY A 166 -4.42 -7.11 0.76
CA GLY A 166 -5.79 -7.50 0.45
C GLY A 166 -5.96 -7.92 -1.02
N LEU A 167 -5.38 -7.16 -1.97
CA LEU A 167 -5.37 -7.56 -3.38
C LEU A 167 -4.64 -8.89 -3.60
N TRP A 168 -3.53 -9.12 -2.89
CA TRP A 168 -2.84 -10.41 -2.91
C TRP A 168 -3.74 -11.55 -2.41
N CYS A 169 -4.47 -11.34 -1.31
CA CYS A 169 -5.43 -12.32 -0.80
C CYS A 169 -6.55 -12.64 -1.81
N CYS A 170 -6.92 -11.72 -2.72
CA CYS A 170 -7.86 -12.01 -3.81
C CYS A 170 -7.29 -12.98 -4.85
N VAL A 171 -5.96 -13.02 -5.04
CA VAL A 171 -5.29 -13.87 -6.02
C VAL A 171 -5.06 -15.27 -5.49
N VAL A 172 -4.68 -15.41 -4.21
CA VAL A 172 -4.29 -16.70 -3.61
C VAL A 172 -5.31 -17.83 -3.79
N PRO A 173 -6.62 -17.64 -3.56
CA PRO A 173 -7.62 -18.69 -3.76
C PRO A 173 -8.16 -18.73 -5.20
N GLY A 174 -7.54 -17.99 -6.14
CA GLY A 174 -7.99 -17.91 -7.53
C GLY A 174 -9.25 -17.08 -7.75
N TRP A 175 -9.70 -16.27 -6.77
CA TRP A 175 -10.90 -15.43 -6.97
C TRP A 175 -10.69 -14.36 -8.05
N VAL A 176 -9.47 -13.84 -8.15
CA VAL A 176 -8.99 -13.06 -9.30
C VAL A 176 -7.84 -13.83 -9.94
N GLY A 177 -7.85 -13.96 -11.26
CA GLY A 177 -6.84 -14.73 -12.02
C GLY A 177 -7.22 -16.20 -12.26
N GLY A 178 -8.10 -16.80 -11.44
CA GLY A 178 -8.62 -18.16 -11.62
C GLY A 178 -7.57 -19.28 -11.60
N ASP A 179 -8.05 -20.52 -11.74
CA ASP A 179 -7.16 -21.70 -11.88
C ASP A 179 -6.37 -21.69 -13.20
N ASN A 180 -6.84 -20.94 -14.20
CA ASN A 180 -6.24 -20.84 -15.52
C ASN A 180 -5.29 -19.63 -15.68
N GLY A 181 -5.03 -18.87 -14.62
CA GLY A 181 -4.00 -17.83 -14.59
C GLY A 181 -4.22 -16.73 -15.62
N THR A 182 -5.37 -16.07 -15.60
CA THR A 182 -5.61 -14.83 -16.37
C THR A 182 -4.80 -13.70 -15.74
N GLU A 183 -3.49 -13.72 -16.00
CA GLU A 183 -2.53 -12.73 -15.53
C GLU A 183 -2.93 -11.29 -15.89
N GLU A 184 -3.77 -11.11 -16.90
CA GLU A 184 -4.41 -9.85 -17.28
C GLU A 184 -5.35 -9.31 -16.20
N GLU A 185 -6.12 -10.16 -15.52
CA GLU A 185 -6.98 -9.75 -14.40
C GLU A 185 -6.13 -9.30 -13.20
N GLU A 186 -5.04 -10.01 -12.92
CA GLU A 186 -4.10 -9.59 -11.88
C GLU A 186 -3.36 -8.30 -12.24
N ASP A 187 -3.07 -8.05 -13.52
CA ASP A 187 -2.56 -6.75 -13.97
C ASP A 187 -3.61 -5.65 -13.75
N GLU A 188 -4.90 -5.95 -13.97
CA GLU A 188 -6.01 -5.02 -13.76
C GLU A 188 -6.21 -4.66 -12.28
N LEU A 189 -5.88 -5.56 -11.33
CA LEU A 189 -5.82 -5.21 -9.90
C LEU A 189 -4.87 -4.03 -9.64
N ILE A 190 -3.76 -3.93 -10.38
CA ILE A 190 -2.80 -2.84 -10.20
C ILE A 190 -3.17 -1.63 -11.07
N LEU A 191 -3.40 -1.84 -12.37
CA LEU A 191 -3.60 -0.75 -13.32
C LEU A 191 -4.95 -0.05 -13.18
N ARG A 192 -5.95 -0.71 -12.59
CA ARG A 192 -7.31 -0.18 -12.40
C ARG A 192 -7.68 -0.06 -10.91
N VAL A 193 -7.71 -1.17 -10.18
CA VAL A 193 -8.22 -1.19 -8.79
C VAL A 193 -7.30 -0.38 -7.87
N PHE A 194 -6.00 -0.62 -7.92
CA PHE A 194 -5.04 0.14 -7.13
C PHE A 194 -5.00 1.62 -7.55
N THR A 195 -5.13 1.93 -8.85
CA THR A 195 -5.29 3.33 -9.29
C THR A 195 -6.50 4.01 -8.65
N ARG A 196 -7.69 3.38 -8.67
CA ARG A 196 -8.90 3.92 -8.05
C ARG A 196 -8.77 4.05 -6.52
N TYR A 197 -8.03 3.16 -5.89
CA TYR A 197 -7.67 3.26 -4.48
C TYR A 197 -6.78 4.49 -4.18
N LEU A 198 -5.80 4.79 -5.04
CA LEU A 198 -4.97 5.99 -4.91
C LEU A 198 -5.80 7.26 -5.08
N GLU A 199 -6.75 7.27 -6.01
CA GLU A 199 -7.70 8.38 -6.21
C GLU A 199 -8.55 8.60 -4.94
N LEU A 200 -9.16 7.53 -4.40
CA LEU A 200 -9.94 7.59 -3.16
C LEU A 200 -9.10 8.07 -1.97
N THR A 201 -7.94 7.46 -1.72
CA THR A 201 -7.10 7.82 -0.57
C THR A 201 -6.58 9.25 -0.66
N THR A 202 -6.22 9.72 -1.86
CA THR A 202 -5.87 11.13 -2.10
C THR A 202 -7.06 12.05 -1.82
N PHE A 203 -8.27 11.64 -2.20
CA PHE A 203 -9.49 12.40 -1.90
C PHE A 203 -9.79 12.46 -0.40
N LEU A 204 -9.61 11.37 0.33
CA LEU A 204 -9.76 11.33 1.79
C LEU A 204 -8.71 12.20 2.50
N GLN A 205 -7.45 12.08 2.09
CA GLN A 205 -6.34 12.88 2.62
C GLN A 205 -6.63 14.39 2.49
N LYS A 206 -7.09 14.84 1.31
CA LYS A 206 -7.46 16.25 1.08
C LYS A 206 -8.71 16.66 1.85
N THR A 207 -9.76 15.86 1.79
CA THR A 207 -11.07 16.19 2.39
C THR A 207 -10.98 16.30 3.90
N TYR A 208 -10.21 15.41 4.53
CA TYR A 208 -10.09 15.36 5.98
C TYR A 208 -8.76 15.88 6.51
N ASN A 209 -7.91 16.46 5.65
CA ASN A 209 -6.59 16.97 6.03
C ASN A 209 -5.79 15.97 6.87
N LEU A 210 -5.70 14.72 6.39
CA LEU A 210 -5.07 13.61 7.12
C LEU A 210 -3.56 13.80 7.22
N GLU A 211 -3.00 13.50 8.38
CA GLU A 211 -1.56 13.62 8.60
C GLU A 211 -0.79 12.46 7.94
N PRO A 212 0.46 12.67 7.48
CA PRO A 212 1.35 11.59 7.06
C PRO A 212 1.70 10.64 8.22
N ALA A 213 1.29 9.38 8.13
CA ALA A 213 1.57 8.35 9.11
C ALA A 213 3.01 7.86 8.96
N GLY A 214 3.79 7.89 10.05
CA GLY A 214 5.15 7.35 10.06
C GLY A 214 6.10 8.03 9.07
N SER A 215 5.84 9.29 8.70
CA SER A 215 6.68 10.00 7.74
C SER A 215 8.14 10.07 8.22
N HIS A 216 9.06 9.72 7.32
CA HIS A 216 10.50 9.90 7.53
C HIS A 216 10.93 11.38 7.37
N GLY A 217 9.97 12.31 7.47
CA GLY A 217 10.14 13.70 7.05
C GLY A 217 10.60 13.81 5.60
N VAL A 218 11.43 14.81 5.31
CA VAL A 218 12.00 15.08 3.98
C VAL A 218 12.88 13.96 3.43
N TRP A 219 13.20 12.94 4.23
CA TRP A 219 14.01 11.78 3.82
C TRP A 219 13.17 10.58 3.35
N GLY A 220 11.85 10.66 3.48
CA GLY A 220 10.94 9.70 2.87
C GLY A 220 10.91 9.84 1.35
N LEU A 221 10.43 8.79 0.67
CA LEU A 221 10.12 8.88 -0.76
C LEU A 221 8.97 9.86 -0.99
N ASP A 222 7.90 9.66 -0.25
CA ASP A 222 6.63 10.38 -0.31
C ASP A 222 5.97 10.28 1.07
N ASP A 223 5.10 11.23 1.40
CA ASP A 223 4.46 11.32 2.71
C ASP A 223 3.42 10.21 2.94
N TYR A 224 2.79 9.72 1.88
CA TYR A 224 1.62 8.85 1.96
C TYR A 224 1.82 7.49 1.28
N CYS A 225 2.57 7.42 0.18
CA CYS A 225 2.58 6.25 -0.69
C CYS A 225 3.99 5.75 -1.05
N PHE A 226 4.09 4.49 -1.49
CA PHE A 226 5.36 3.92 -1.96
C PHE A 226 5.15 3.04 -3.20
N LEU A 227 4.22 2.09 -3.13
CA LEU A 227 3.95 1.12 -4.18
C LEU A 227 3.62 1.71 -5.56
N PRO A 228 2.92 2.85 -5.72
CA PRO A 228 2.69 3.39 -7.06
C PRO A 228 3.98 3.85 -7.74
N TYR A 229 4.98 4.32 -6.98
CA TYR A 229 6.31 4.60 -7.53
C TYR A 229 7.02 3.31 -7.95
N LEU A 230 6.87 2.22 -7.20
CA LEU A 230 7.43 0.93 -7.58
C LEU A 230 6.80 0.40 -8.87
N PHE A 231 5.48 0.35 -8.96
CA PHE A 231 4.76 -0.13 -10.14
C PHE A 231 4.93 0.81 -11.34
N GLY A 232 4.81 2.11 -11.14
CA GLY A 232 4.95 3.11 -12.20
C GLY A 232 6.36 3.18 -12.76
N SER A 233 7.40 3.07 -11.93
CA SER A 233 8.77 2.96 -12.44
C SER A 233 8.97 1.68 -13.26
N ALA A 234 8.20 0.62 -12.99
CA ALA A 234 8.20 -0.60 -13.79
C ALA A 234 7.47 -0.39 -15.13
N GLN A 235 6.31 0.28 -15.14
CA GLN A 235 5.60 0.68 -16.38
C GLN A 235 6.53 1.43 -17.33
N LEU A 236 7.36 2.31 -16.79
CA LEU A 236 8.25 3.20 -17.56
C LEU A 236 9.60 2.58 -17.96
N LEU A 237 9.90 1.33 -17.59
CA LEU A 237 11.12 0.66 -18.04
C LEU A 237 11.11 0.51 -19.57
N GLY A 238 12.09 1.12 -20.23
CA GLY A 238 12.21 1.12 -21.70
C GLY A 238 11.36 2.19 -22.39
N SER A 239 10.63 3.02 -21.64
CA SER A 239 9.89 4.17 -22.18
C SER A 239 10.81 5.32 -22.59
N ASN A 240 10.34 6.13 -23.55
CA ASN A 240 10.96 7.41 -23.92
C ASN A 240 10.67 8.53 -22.91
N LEU A 241 9.66 8.36 -22.04
CA LEU A 241 9.38 9.32 -20.97
C LEU A 241 10.44 9.18 -19.88
N THR A 242 11.34 10.15 -19.75
CA THR A 242 12.41 10.13 -18.74
C THR A 242 11.89 10.49 -17.34
N PRO A 243 12.63 10.17 -16.26
CA PRO A 243 12.29 10.62 -14.91
C PRO A 243 12.05 12.13 -14.78
N SER A 244 12.86 12.95 -15.45
CA SER A 244 12.68 14.42 -15.49
C SER A 244 11.41 14.84 -16.24
N ALA A 245 11.09 14.17 -17.36
CA ALA A 245 9.89 14.43 -18.12
C ALA A 245 8.61 14.03 -17.35
N SER A 246 8.63 12.92 -16.60
CA SER A 246 7.53 12.55 -15.70
C SER A 246 7.28 13.59 -14.61
N LEU A 247 8.33 14.13 -13.99
CA LEU A 247 8.16 15.23 -13.02
C LEU A 247 7.58 16.49 -13.65
N SER A 248 8.09 16.87 -14.83
CA SER A 248 7.58 18.03 -15.56
C SER A 248 6.11 17.86 -15.95
N LEU A 249 5.74 16.65 -16.40
CA LEU A 249 4.35 16.30 -16.72
C LEU A 249 3.46 16.40 -15.49
N ALA A 250 3.83 15.78 -14.37
CA ALA A 250 3.07 15.85 -13.13
C ALA A 250 2.81 17.28 -12.65
N LEU A 251 3.83 18.15 -12.71
CA LEU A 251 3.71 19.58 -12.36
C LEU A 251 2.77 20.34 -13.30
N SER A 252 2.76 20.01 -14.60
CA SER A 252 1.87 20.65 -15.59
C SER A 252 0.39 20.30 -15.41
N HIS A 253 0.07 19.23 -14.67
CA HIS A 253 -1.30 18.85 -14.33
C HIS A 253 -1.81 19.52 -13.04
N HIS A 254 -0.96 20.21 -12.29
CA HIS A 254 -1.40 20.89 -11.07
C HIS A 254 -2.44 21.98 -11.39
N PRO A 255 -3.50 22.16 -10.58
CA PRO A 255 -4.52 23.19 -10.83
C PRO A 255 -4.01 24.63 -10.94
N SER A 256 -2.83 24.91 -10.37
CA SER A 256 -2.17 26.23 -10.46
C SER A 256 -1.14 26.35 -11.59
N ALA A 257 -1.04 25.36 -12.49
CA ALA A 257 -0.11 25.39 -13.61
C ALA A 257 -0.48 26.53 -14.59
N THR A 258 0.53 27.23 -15.11
CA THR A 258 0.32 28.38 -16.01
C THR A 258 0.00 27.97 -17.45
N SER A 259 0.26 26.71 -17.80
CA SER A 259 0.10 26.16 -19.14
C SER A 259 -0.62 24.82 -19.06
N PRO A 260 -1.46 24.48 -20.05
CA PRO A 260 -2.11 23.17 -20.08
C PRO A 260 -1.06 22.05 -20.21
N PRO A 261 -1.33 20.86 -19.66
CA PRO A 261 -0.43 19.73 -19.78
C PRO A 261 -0.29 19.27 -21.23
N SER A 262 0.90 18.82 -21.61
CA SER A 262 1.21 18.38 -22.99
C SER A 262 0.63 17.00 -23.33
N ALA A 263 0.30 16.19 -22.33
CA ALA A 263 -0.19 14.82 -22.48
C ALA A 263 -0.99 14.41 -21.23
N PRO A 264 -1.86 13.40 -21.30
CA PRO A 264 -2.48 12.81 -20.12
C PRO A 264 -1.45 12.05 -19.27
N ILE A 265 -1.75 11.87 -17.97
CA ILE A 265 -0.99 10.97 -17.09
C ILE A 265 -1.46 9.52 -17.33
N THR A 266 -0.54 8.67 -17.80
CA THR A 266 -0.83 7.27 -18.17
C THR A 266 -0.15 6.23 -17.29
N ASP A 267 0.70 6.64 -16.35
CA ASP A 267 1.43 5.74 -15.45
C ASP A 267 1.28 6.12 -13.96
N LEU A 268 1.48 5.14 -13.09
CA LEU A 268 1.32 5.30 -11.64
C LEU A 268 2.39 6.20 -11.00
N TYR A 269 3.58 6.31 -11.59
CA TYR A 269 4.67 7.12 -11.03
C TYR A 269 4.35 8.60 -11.20
N THR A 270 4.01 8.99 -12.43
CA THR A 270 3.61 10.36 -12.78
C THR A 270 2.30 10.72 -12.06
N LEU A 271 1.36 9.78 -11.91
CA LEU A 271 0.15 9.99 -11.12
C LEU A 271 0.46 10.33 -9.66
N SER A 272 1.33 9.56 -9.01
CA SER A 272 1.71 9.82 -7.61
C SER A 272 2.49 11.11 -7.44
N LEU A 273 3.38 11.46 -8.37
CA LEU A 273 4.01 12.78 -8.40
C LEU A 273 2.95 13.89 -8.46
N HIS A 274 1.94 13.74 -9.32
CA HIS A 274 0.86 14.72 -9.41
C HIS A 274 0.08 14.81 -8.09
N HIS A 275 -0.31 13.67 -7.49
CA HIS A 275 -1.00 13.66 -6.19
C HIS A 275 -0.20 14.37 -5.10
N LEU A 276 1.12 14.11 -5.01
CA LEU A 276 2.01 14.77 -4.06
C LEU A 276 2.00 16.31 -4.21
N THR A 277 1.95 16.83 -5.45
CA THR A 277 1.89 18.28 -5.70
C THR A 277 0.61 18.92 -5.17
N LEU A 278 -0.46 18.16 -4.94
CA LEU A 278 -1.72 18.67 -4.38
C LEU A 278 -1.60 19.02 -2.88
N PHE A 279 -0.58 18.50 -2.19
CA PHE A 279 -0.37 18.72 -0.75
C PHE A 279 0.81 19.65 -0.46
N LYS A 280 1.87 19.58 -1.28
CA LYS A 280 3.09 20.35 -1.09
C LYS A 280 3.23 21.38 -2.20
N PHE A 281 2.82 22.62 -1.90
CA PHE A 281 2.95 23.76 -2.80
C PHE A 281 3.59 24.95 -2.08
N GLY A 282 4.20 25.86 -2.86
CA GLY A 282 4.82 27.10 -2.36
C GLY A 282 6.33 27.04 -2.11
N ALA A 283 6.91 25.84 -2.02
CA ALA A 283 8.35 25.60 -2.09
C ALA A 283 8.70 24.88 -3.40
N SER A 284 9.97 24.90 -3.79
CA SER A 284 10.41 24.13 -4.96
C SER A 284 10.29 22.63 -4.71
N PHE A 285 10.06 21.83 -5.76
CA PHE A 285 9.93 20.37 -5.63
C PHE A 285 11.17 19.73 -4.98
N SER A 286 12.36 20.25 -5.28
CA SER A 286 13.63 19.84 -4.69
C SER A 286 13.71 20.05 -3.18
N GLU A 287 13.01 21.04 -2.62
CA GLU A 287 13.05 21.34 -1.18
C GLU A 287 12.12 20.42 -0.39
N HIS A 288 10.93 20.16 -0.91
CA HIS A 288 9.91 19.41 -0.17
C HIS A 288 9.93 17.89 -0.43
N SER A 289 10.53 17.47 -1.55
CA SER A 289 10.64 16.06 -1.97
C SER A 289 12.01 15.75 -2.59
N PRO A 290 13.11 15.93 -1.84
CA PRO A 290 14.48 15.84 -2.38
C PRO A 290 14.85 14.46 -2.94
N LEU A 291 14.29 13.36 -2.40
CA LEU A 291 14.57 12.01 -2.92
C LEU A 291 13.92 11.79 -4.29
N LEU A 292 12.64 12.14 -4.45
CA LEU A 292 11.95 12.09 -5.76
C LEU A 292 12.62 13.04 -6.75
N TYR A 293 13.03 14.23 -6.30
CA TYR A 293 13.80 15.15 -7.13
C TYR A 293 15.12 14.51 -7.60
N SER A 294 15.85 13.85 -6.70
CA SER A 294 17.09 13.13 -7.05
C SER A 294 16.86 12.00 -8.06
N LEU A 295 15.75 11.25 -7.93
CA LEU A 295 15.37 10.22 -8.90
C LEU A 295 15.03 10.82 -10.27
N SER A 296 14.42 12.01 -10.31
CA SER A 296 14.10 12.72 -11.56
C SER A 296 15.34 13.14 -12.36
N GLN A 297 16.52 13.21 -11.72
CA GLN A 297 17.80 13.52 -12.39
C GLN A 297 18.46 12.30 -13.06
N MET A 298 17.90 11.11 -12.88
CA MET A 298 18.42 9.90 -13.52
C MET A 298 18.07 9.90 -15.02
N PRO A 299 18.97 9.41 -15.90
CA PRO A 299 18.73 9.44 -17.34
C PRO A 299 17.63 8.48 -17.81
N ASN A 300 17.32 7.45 -17.01
CA ASN A 300 16.32 6.43 -17.33
C ASN A 300 15.81 5.74 -16.05
N TRP A 301 14.84 4.84 -16.20
CA TRP A 301 14.14 4.16 -15.11
C TRP A 301 14.85 2.93 -14.53
N VAL A 302 15.94 2.46 -15.13
CA VAL A 302 16.62 1.22 -14.69
C VAL A 302 17.13 1.33 -13.25
N LYS A 303 17.84 2.41 -12.94
CA LYS A 303 18.35 2.68 -11.57
C LYS A 303 17.23 3.02 -10.59
N PRO A 304 16.30 3.96 -10.89
CA PRO A 304 15.14 4.23 -10.03
C PRO A 304 14.36 2.97 -9.66
N HIS A 305 13.94 2.15 -10.63
CA HIS A 305 13.16 0.95 -10.37
C HIS A 305 13.93 -0.09 -9.52
N GLY A 306 15.22 -0.30 -9.83
CA GLY A 306 16.08 -1.18 -9.03
C GLY A 306 16.26 -0.69 -7.58
N GLY A 307 16.41 0.62 -7.38
CA GLY A 307 16.50 1.25 -6.06
C GLY A 307 15.20 1.14 -5.26
N LEU A 308 14.06 1.41 -5.89
CA LEU A 308 12.74 1.36 -5.26
C LEU A 308 12.40 -0.05 -4.74
N LYS A 309 12.80 -1.12 -5.45
CA LYS A 309 12.65 -2.50 -4.93
C LYS A 309 13.39 -2.72 -3.63
N LYS A 310 14.63 -2.25 -3.52
CA LYS A 310 15.43 -2.38 -2.30
C LYS A 310 14.87 -1.51 -1.17
N MET A 311 14.49 -0.28 -1.51
CA MET A 311 13.93 0.67 -0.56
C MET A 311 12.58 0.21 -0.02
N PHE A 312 11.72 -0.43 -0.81
CA PHE A 312 10.47 -1.02 -0.30
C PHE A 312 10.70 -2.05 0.81
N LEU A 313 11.63 -2.98 0.59
CA LEU A 313 11.97 -4.03 1.57
C LEU A 313 12.62 -3.45 2.84
N GLY A 314 13.44 -2.41 2.70
CA GLY A 314 14.16 -1.80 3.82
C GLY A 314 13.36 -0.76 4.61
N GLU A 315 12.64 0.13 3.91
CA GLU A 315 12.01 1.33 4.46
C GLU A 315 10.50 1.22 4.63
N VAL A 316 9.84 0.24 4.01
CA VAL A 316 8.42 -0.06 4.26
C VAL A 316 8.33 -1.34 5.08
N VAL A 317 8.57 -2.49 4.45
CA VAL A 317 8.35 -3.81 5.06
C VAL A 317 9.29 -4.04 6.26
N GLY A 318 10.52 -3.56 6.17
CA GLY A 318 11.55 -3.73 7.20
C GLY A 318 11.44 -2.78 8.39
N LYS A 319 10.51 -1.82 8.38
CA LYS A 319 10.37 -0.82 9.45
C LYS A 319 9.15 -1.09 10.30
N ARG A 320 9.36 -1.49 11.55
CA ARG A 320 8.28 -1.73 12.52
C ARG A 320 7.33 -0.54 12.65
N VAL A 321 7.87 0.69 12.69
CA VAL A 321 7.05 1.92 12.80
C VAL A 321 6.03 2.05 11.66
N VAL A 322 6.30 1.47 10.49
CA VAL A 322 5.41 1.44 9.33
C VAL A 322 4.43 0.26 9.41
N VAL A 323 4.91 -0.95 9.71
CA VAL A 323 4.11 -2.18 9.56
C VAL A 323 3.44 -2.68 10.83
N GLN A 324 3.74 -2.12 12.01
CA GLN A 324 3.19 -2.58 13.30
C GLN A 324 1.66 -2.51 13.40
N GLY A 325 1.02 -1.66 12.57
CA GLY A 325 -0.44 -1.55 12.51
C GLY A 325 -1.10 -2.59 11.59
N ILE A 326 -0.33 -3.33 10.81
CA ILE A 326 -0.87 -4.31 9.86
C ILE A 326 -1.17 -5.61 10.60
N TRP A 327 -2.42 -6.08 10.46
CA TRP A 327 -2.81 -7.41 10.89
C TRP A 327 -2.30 -8.40 9.85
N VAL A 328 -1.42 -9.30 10.27
CA VAL A 328 -0.78 -10.27 9.39
C VAL A 328 -1.04 -11.68 9.92
N GLY A 329 -1.38 -12.57 9.01
CA GLY A 329 -1.64 -13.98 9.27
C GLY A 329 -2.05 -14.66 7.98
N GLY A 330 -2.49 -15.91 8.08
CA GLY A 330 -3.02 -16.66 6.95
C GLY A 330 -2.11 -16.61 5.73
N TRP A 331 -2.65 -16.19 4.58
CA TRP A 331 -1.92 -16.13 3.31
C TRP A 331 -0.80 -15.08 3.27
N CYS A 332 -0.81 -14.10 4.16
CA CYS A 332 0.24 -13.08 4.26
C CYS A 332 1.45 -13.52 5.12
N TRP A 333 1.37 -14.68 5.78
CA TRP A 333 2.46 -15.24 6.58
C TRP A 333 2.77 -16.71 6.25
N GLY A 334 1.76 -17.58 6.21
CA GLY A 334 1.90 -19.04 6.19
C GLY A 334 1.48 -19.70 7.52
N GLU A 335 1.83 -20.97 7.70
CA GLU A 335 1.30 -21.84 8.78
C GLU A 335 1.82 -21.55 10.21
N ASP A 336 2.81 -20.68 10.41
CA ASP A 336 3.48 -20.46 11.72
C ASP A 336 3.46 -19.00 12.19
N VAL A 337 2.28 -18.36 12.20
CA VAL A 337 2.13 -16.97 12.67
C VAL A 337 2.51 -16.87 14.15
N PRO A 338 3.47 -16.01 14.55
CA PRO A 338 3.91 -15.87 15.93
C PRO A 338 2.73 -15.56 16.87
N ASN A 339 2.66 -16.29 17.97
CA ASN A 339 1.79 -15.92 19.08
C ASN A 339 2.39 -14.70 19.78
N VAL A 340 1.67 -13.60 19.73
CA VAL A 340 1.98 -12.43 20.54
C VAL A 340 0.91 -12.38 21.63
N GLU A 341 1.34 -12.47 22.89
CA GLU A 341 0.44 -12.21 24.02
C GLU A 341 -0.11 -10.79 23.87
N GLU A 342 -1.44 -10.65 23.83
CA GLU A 342 -2.06 -9.35 23.95
C GLU A 342 -1.56 -8.73 25.26
N ARG A 343 -0.78 -7.65 25.17
CA ARG A 343 -0.52 -6.82 26.35
C ARG A 343 -1.87 -6.28 26.79
N GLY A 344 -2.45 -6.91 27.83
CA GLY A 344 -3.67 -6.46 28.45
C GLY A 344 -3.51 -5.01 28.86
N ASP A 345 -4.25 -4.12 28.21
CA ASP A 345 -4.28 -2.70 28.54
C ASP A 345 -5.10 -2.53 29.83
N LYS A 346 -4.53 -2.98 30.95
CA LYS A 346 -4.98 -2.64 32.30
C LYS A 346 -4.20 -1.41 32.75
N ASN A 347 -4.60 -0.25 32.26
CA ASN A 347 -4.14 1.02 32.84
C ASN A 347 -5.24 1.58 33.75
N GLU A 348 -5.38 0.98 34.92
CA GLU A 348 -5.92 1.68 36.09
C GLU A 348 -4.83 2.63 36.60
N GLY A 349 -4.98 3.94 36.42
CA GLY A 349 -3.98 4.87 36.97
C GLY A 349 -4.05 6.31 36.51
N LYS A 350 -4.83 7.11 37.23
CA LYS A 350 -4.71 8.57 37.45
C LYS A 350 -3.41 9.22 36.93
N GLY A 351 -3.52 10.29 36.12
CA GLY A 351 -2.44 11.27 36.04
C GLY A 351 -2.32 12.07 34.74
N THR A 352 -2.93 13.25 34.73
CA THR A 352 -2.46 14.50 34.08
C THR A 352 -2.06 14.50 32.61
N ASP A 353 -2.96 15.10 31.84
CA ASP A 353 -2.83 15.85 30.59
C ASP A 353 -1.43 16.44 30.31
N ALA A 354 -0.74 15.90 29.29
CA ALA A 354 0.40 16.54 28.65
C ALA A 354 0.51 16.02 27.20
N GLY A 355 -0.22 16.65 26.28
CA GLY A 355 -0.14 16.36 24.86
C GLY A 355 1.27 16.62 24.30
N THR A 356 1.84 15.60 23.67
CA THR A 356 3.10 15.69 22.91
C THR A 356 2.90 16.67 21.74
N LYS A 357 3.42 17.90 21.87
CA LYS A 357 3.49 18.87 20.77
C LYS A 357 4.51 18.42 19.71
N ALA A 358 4.16 18.59 18.43
CA ALA A 358 5.09 18.40 17.33
C ALA A 358 6.25 19.42 17.37
N PRO A 359 7.48 19.06 16.94
CA PRO A 359 8.69 19.89 17.07
C PRO A 359 8.68 21.26 16.34
N TRP A 360 7.66 21.55 15.53
CA TRP A 360 7.52 22.81 14.78
C TRP A 360 6.41 23.74 15.32
N ALA A 361 5.67 23.32 16.34
CA ALA A 361 4.64 24.16 16.95
C ALA A 361 5.26 25.14 17.97
N ARG A 362 5.63 26.34 17.52
CA ARG A 362 5.70 27.53 18.40
C ARG A 362 4.29 28.00 18.73
#